data_AF-A0A7X1CAH5-F1
#
_entry.id   AF-A0A7X1CAH5-F1
#
_cell.length_a   1.000
_cell.length_b   1.000
_cell.length_c   1.000
_cell.angle_alpha   90.00
_cell.angle_beta   90.00
_cell.angle_gamma   90.00
#
_symmetry.space_group_name_H-M   'P 1'
#
loop_
_entity.id
_entity.type
_entity.pdbx_description
1 polymer ?
#
loop_
_entity_poly.entity_id
_entity_poly.type
_entity_poly.pdbx_seq_one_letter_code
_entity_poly.pdbx_strand_id
1 'polypeptide(L)'
;MGTVASDLGKATEKATALQQAVSILQKQGTTIAKDEETTVGGNTQAHTAIQAEGKAATQIASALTMASTNLHSVAEAFAAKDAELGANLSTIGGSTP
;
A
#
# COMPACT_ATOMS: atom_id res chain seq x y z
N MET A 1 10.81 -12.64 29.70
CA MET A 1 9.77 -12.84 28.68
C MET A 1 9.80 -11.63 27.76
N GLY A 2 10.07 -11.82 26.47
CA GLY A 2 9.99 -10.73 25.50
C GLY A 2 8.53 -10.43 25.23
N THR A 3 8.11 -9.18 25.43
CA THR A 3 6.80 -8.70 25.01
C THR A 3 6.74 -8.79 23.48
N VAL A 4 5.98 -9.75 22.97
CA VAL A 4 5.53 -9.71 21.58
C VAL A 4 4.53 -8.58 21.52
N ALA A 5 4.95 -7.43 20.99
CA ALA A 5 4.13 -6.26 20.81
C ALA A 5 4.16 -5.87 19.33
N SER A 6 3.01 -5.50 18.79
CA SER A 6 2.85 -5.07 17.43
C SER A 6 3.61 -3.76 17.21
N ASP A 7 4.37 -3.71 16.12
CA ASP A 7 5.10 -2.51 15.71
C ASP A 7 4.20 -1.66 14.79
N LEU A 8 3.09 -1.18 15.36
CA LEU A 8 2.08 -0.36 14.67
C LEU A 8 2.73 0.87 13.99
N GLY A 9 3.76 1.43 14.62
CA GLY A 9 4.53 2.55 14.09
C GLY A 9 5.20 2.22 12.76
N LYS A 10 5.98 1.13 12.70
CA LYS A 10 6.62 0.70 11.45
C LYS A 10 5.62 0.30 10.38
N ALA A 11 4.54 -0.40 10.74
CA ALA A 11 3.53 -0.81 9.77
C ALA A 11 2.82 0.39 9.13
N THR A 12 2.49 1.41 9.93
CA THR A 12 1.88 2.66 9.46
C THR A 12 2.85 3.46 8.59
N GLU A 13 4.13 3.51 8.95
CA GLU A 13 5.16 4.17 8.14
C GLU A 13 5.29 3.52 6.76
N LYS A 14 5.33 2.18 6.68
CA LYS A 14 5.40 1.45 5.41
C LYS A 14 4.12 1.60 4.58
N ALA A 15 2.94 1.54 5.20
CA ALA A 15 1.67 1.80 4.53
C ALA A 15 1.63 3.22 3.93
N THR A 16 2.10 4.22 4.67
CA THR A 16 2.18 5.62 4.22
C THR A 16 3.15 5.78 3.05
N ALA A 17 4.34 5.17 3.14
CA ALA A 17 5.32 5.19 2.05
C ALA A 17 4.76 4.54 0.77
N LEU A 18 3.99 3.45 0.90
CA LEU A 18 3.32 2.81 -0.24
C LEU A 18 2.24 3.73 -0.86
N GLN A 19 1.45 4.45 -0.05
CA GLN A 19 0.47 5.41 -0.55
C GLN A 19 1.12 6.60 -1.28
N GLN A 20 2.26 7.08 -0.77
CA GLN A 20 3.05 8.11 -1.45
C GLN A 20 3.60 7.61 -2.79
N ALA A 21 4.12 6.39 -2.84
CA ALA A 21 4.60 5.76 -4.07
C ALA A 21 3.48 5.63 -5.12
N VAL A 22 2.28 5.22 -4.70
CA VAL A 22 1.09 5.18 -5.58
C VAL A 22 0.76 6.57 -6.13
N SER A 23 0.78 7.59 -5.27
CA SER A 23 0.46 8.96 -5.68
C SER A 23 1.46 9.50 -6.70
N ILE A 24 2.75 9.15 -6.57
CA ILE A 24 3.79 9.49 -7.53
C ILE A 24 3.56 8.74 -8.86
N LEU A 25 3.27 7.44 -8.80
CA LEU A 25 3.01 6.62 -9.98
C LEU A 25 1.82 7.15 -10.79
N GLN A 26 0.74 7.54 -10.11
CA GLN A 26 -0.44 8.14 -10.72
C GLN A 26 -0.15 9.51 -11.35
N LYS A 27 0.71 10.32 -10.70
CA LYS A 27 1.16 11.61 -11.25
C LYS A 27 2.09 11.46 -12.45
N GLN A 28 2.90 10.41 -12.52
CA GLN A 28 3.77 10.15 -13.67
C GLN A 28 3.01 9.58 -14.87
N GLY A 29 1.85 8.97 -14.63
CA GLY A 29 0.91 8.55 -15.69
C GLY A 29 0.21 9.71 -16.42
N THR A 30 0.62 10.98 -16.21
CA THR A 30 0.09 12.13 -16.92
C THR A 30 0.34 12.00 -18.42
N THR A 31 -0.76 11.73 -19.11
CA THR A 31 -1.02 11.81 -20.56
C THR A 31 0.22 11.96 -21.43
N ILE A 32 0.84 10.83 -21.78
CA ILE A 32 1.81 10.82 -22.88
C ILE A 32 1.07 11.21 -24.15
N ALA A 33 1.47 12.34 -24.74
CA ALA A 33 0.88 12.86 -25.96
C ALA A 33 1.15 11.87 -27.09
N LYS A 34 0.07 11.49 -27.76
CA LYS A 34 0.09 10.59 -28.89
C LYS A 34 0.25 11.38 -30.18
N ASP A 35 1.10 10.89 -31.07
CA ASP A 35 1.19 11.41 -32.43
C ASP A 35 0.00 10.89 -33.23
N GLU A 36 -0.94 11.77 -33.57
CA GLU A 36 -2.14 11.42 -34.35
C GLU A 36 -1.98 11.69 -35.86
N GLU A 37 -0.90 12.33 -36.30
CA GLU A 37 -0.70 12.68 -37.72
C GLU A 37 0.05 11.60 -38.50
N THR A 38 0.95 10.86 -37.84
CA THR A 38 1.76 9.84 -38.50
C THR A 38 0.98 8.53 -38.71
N THR A 39 0.88 8.03 -39.94
CA THR A 39 0.12 6.79 -40.26
C THR A 39 1.01 5.56 -40.52
N VAL A 40 2.33 5.67 -40.35
CA VAL A 40 3.21 4.49 -40.46
C VAL A 40 2.93 3.49 -39.35
N GLY A 41 3.00 2.18 -39.66
CA GLY A 41 2.63 1.11 -38.73
C GLY A 41 3.41 1.11 -37.40
N GLY A 42 4.60 1.73 -37.35
CA GLY A 42 5.34 1.94 -36.10
C GLY A 42 4.64 2.91 -35.14
N ASN A 43 3.91 3.90 -35.65
CA ASN A 43 3.16 4.83 -34.81
C ASN A 43 2.00 4.09 -34.11
N THR A 44 1.22 3.28 -34.84
CA THR A 44 0.15 2.46 -34.24
C THR A 44 0.68 1.51 -33.15
N GLN A 45 1.88 0.97 -33.31
CA GLN A 45 2.54 0.16 -32.28
C GLN A 45 2.90 1.00 -31.05
N ALA A 46 3.43 2.21 -31.25
CA ALA A 46 3.73 3.14 -30.14
C ALA A 46 2.46 3.52 -29.35
N HIS A 47 1.35 3.82 -30.03
CA HIS A 47 0.05 4.05 -29.40
C HIS A 47 -0.41 2.89 -28.51
N THR A 48 -0.24 1.67 -29.00
CA THR A 48 -0.62 0.45 -28.29
C THR A 48 0.26 0.24 -27.06
N ALA A 49 1.57 0.46 -27.19
CA ALA A 49 2.52 0.38 -26.09
C ALA A 49 2.20 1.42 -24.98
N ILE A 50 1.94 2.67 -25.36
CA ILE A 50 1.55 3.75 -24.42
C ILE A 50 0.27 3.36 -23.66
N GLN A 51 -0.72 2.79 -24.35
CA GLN A 51 -1.94 2.31 -23.69
C GLN A 51 -1.68 1.14 -22.73
N ALA A 52 -0.83 0.19 -23.13
CA ALA A 52 -0.49 -0.95 -22.31
C ALA A 52 0.29 -0.51 -21.04
N GLU A 53 1.21 0.43 -21.18
CA GLU A 53 1.96 1.03 -20.07
C GLU A 53 1.02 1.72 -19.08
N GLY A 54 0.09 2.57 -19.55
CA GLY A 54 -0.88 3.24 -18.67
C GLY A 54 -1.78 2.26 -17.91
N LYS A 55 -2.20 1.17 -18.58
CA LYS A 55 -2.96 0.08 -17.91
C LYS A 55 -2.11 -0.62 -16.85
N ALA A 56 -0.85 -0.94 -17.14
CA ALA A 56 0.05 -1.59 -16.21
C ALA A 56 0.31 -0.69 -14.98
N ALA A 57 0.57 0.59 -15.19
CA ALA A 57 0.74 1.56 -14.11
C ALA A 57 -0.51 1.65 -13.21
N THR A 58 -1.70 1.64 -13.81
CA THR A 58 -2.97 1.63 -13.06
C THR A 58 -3.14 0.36 -12.22
N GLN A 59 -2.81 -0.80 -12.76
CA GLN A 59 -2.86 -2.07 -12.04
C GLN A 59 -1.87 -2.10 -10.87
N ILE A 60 -0.64 -1.63 -11.09
CA ILE A 60 0.39 -1.54 -10.04
C ILE A 60 -0.07 -0.59 -8.93
N ALA A 61 -0.59 0.59 -9.29
CA ALA A 61 -1.13 1.54 -8.33
C ALA A 61 -2.24 0.90 -7.47
N SER A 62 -3.18 0.20 -8.10
CA SER A 62 -4.28 -0.48 -7.40
C SER A 62 -3.77 -1.56 -6.44
N ALA A 63 -2.83 -2.40 -6.88
CA ALA A 63 -2.26 -3.45 -6.04
C ALA A 63 -1.50 -2.87 -4.84
N LEU A 64 -0.73 -1.80 -5.03
CA LEU A 64 -0.01 -1.11 -3.97
C LEU A 64 -0.95 -0.43 -2.97
N THR A 65 -2.06 0.16 -3.44
CA THR A 65 -3.10 0.70 -2.55
C THR A 65 -3.70 -0.41 -1.69
N MET A 66 -4.10 -1.53 -2.29
CA MET A 66 -4.64 -2.68 -1.54
C MET A 66 -3.64 -3.21 -0.51
N ALA A 67 -2.37 -3.35 -0.89
CA ALA A 67 -1.33 -3.80 0.02
C ALA A 67 -1.13 -2.85 1.20
N SER A 68 -1.12 -1.53 0.95
CA SER A 68 -1.04 -0.51 2.00
C SER A 68 -2.21 -0.57 2.96
N THR A 69 -3.44 -0.67 2.44
CA THR A 69 -4.65 -0.82 3.27
C THR A 69 -4.62 -2.08 4.11
N ASN A 70 -4.22 -3.22 3.53
CA ASN A 70 -4.13 -4.48 4.25
C ASN A 70 -3.07 -4.45 5.35
N LEU A 71 -1.90 -3.86 5.08
CA LEU A 71 -0.84 -3.69 6.08
C LEU A 71 -1.31 -2.84 7.25
N HIS A 72 -2.02 -1.74 6.98
CA HIS A 72 -2.58 -0.88 8.02
C HIS A 72 -3.62 -1.63 8.87
N SER A 73 -4.58 -2.31 8.22
CA SER A 73 -5.64 -3.05 8.91
C SER A 73 -5.11 -4.19 9.78
N VAL A 74 -4.13 -4.95 9.28
CA VAL A 74 -3.51 -6.03 10.05
C VAL A 74 -2.74 -5.45 11.25
N ALA A 75 -2.06 -4.33 11.09
CA ALA A 75 -1.36 -3.67 12.19
C ALA A 75 -2.31 -3.19 13.29
N GLU A 76 -3.44 -2.59 12.91
CA GLU A 76 -4.49 -2.21 13.85
C GLU A 76 -5.07 -3.43 14.59
N ALA A 77 -5.33 -4.53 13.88
CA ALA A 77 -5.83 -5.76 14.47
C ALA A 77 -4.84 -6.36 15.50
N PHE A 78 -3.54 -6.35 15.20
CA PHE A 78 -2.52 -6.78 16.14
C PHE A 78 -2.44 -5.84 17.36
N ALA A 79 -2.46 -4.52 17.16
CA ALA A 79 -2.45 -3.56 18.25
C ALA A 79 -3.67 -3.70 19.18
N ALA A 80 -4.86 -3.93 18.62
CA ALA A 80 -6.06 -4.20 19.40
C ALA A 80 -5.93 -5.49 20.21
N LYS A 81 -5.34 -6.54 19.63
CA LYS A 81 -5.16 -7.82 20.31
C LYS A 81 -4.14 -7.74 21.44
N ASP A 82 -3.07 -6.96 21.26
CA ASP A 82 -2.08 -6.71 22.31
C ASP A 82 -2.69 -5.95 23.50
N ALA A 83 -3.55 -4.96 23.23
CA ALA A 83 -4.25 -4.22 24.27
C ALA A 83 -5.19 -5.14 25.09
N GLU A 84 -5.94 -6.02 24.40
CA GLU A 84 -6.80 -7.02 25.05
C GLU A 84 -5.98 -7.98 25.93
N LEU A 85 -4.88 -8.54 25.39
CA LEU A 85 -3.99 -9.44 26.13
C LEU A 85 -3.34 -8.74 27.33
N GLY A 86 -2.87 -7.49 27.17
CA GLY A 86 -2.27 -6.70 28.25
C GLY A 86 -3.26 -6.39 29.38
N ALA A 87 -4.52 -6.08 29.04
CA ALA A 87 -5.58 -5.89 30.02
C ALA A 87 -5.89 -7.20 30.79
N ASN A 88 -6.01 -8.32 30.08
CA ASN A 88 -6.27 -9.62 30.68
C ASN A 88 -5.12 -10.08 31.60
N LEU A 89 -3.85 -9.86 31.19
CA LEU A 89 -2.68 -10.17 32.02
C LEU A 89 -2.60 -9.30 33.28
N SER A 90 -2.93 -8.01 33.18
CA SER A 90 -2.98 -7.10 34.34
C SER A 90 -4.02 -7.54 35.36
N THR A 91 -5.12 -8.13 34.90
CA THR A 91 -6.21 -8.64 35.75
C THR A 91 -5.81 -9.92 36.49
N ILE A 92 -4.96 -10.76 35.88
CA ILE A 92 -4.45 -12.02 36.48
C ILE A 92 -3.25 -11.77 37.41
N GLY A 93 -2.40 -10.78 37.11
CA GLY A 93 -1.25 -10.41 37.94
C GLY A 93 -1.59 -9.53 39.16
N GLY A 94 -2.81 -9.00 39.22
CA GLY A 94 -3.30 -8.12 40.29
C GLY A 94 -4.04 -8.87 41.40
N SER A 95 -3.34 -9.70 42.17
CA SER A 95 -3.70 -10.05 43.55
C SER A 95 -2.56 -10.82 44.21
N THR A 96 -1.50 -10.11 44.57
CA THR A 96 -0.65 -10.51 45.70
C THR A 96 -1.01 -9.62 46.89
N PRO A 97 -1.37 -10.20 48.06
CA PRO A 97 -1.65 -9.44 49.27
C PRO A 97 -0.42 -8.68 49.78
#